data_AF-A0A537J5W5-F1
#
_entry.id   AF-A0A537J5W5-F1
#
_cell.length_a   1.000
_cell.length_b   1.000
_cell.length_c   1.000
_cell.angle_alpha   90.00
_cell.angle_beta   90.00
_cell.angle_gamma   90.00
#
_symmetry.space_group_name_H-M   'P 1'
#
loop_
_entity.id
_entity.type
_entity.pdbx_description
1 polymer ?
#
loop_
_entity_poly.entity_id
_entity_poly.type
_entity_poly.pdbx_seq_one_letter_code
_entity_poly.pdbx_strand_id
1 'polypeptide(L)'
;MNRKSPVTVREIVASDRSDWLRMRNALWPGSLTEHDAETQRYFDERNDRAVTFVAEVDGRLVGFLELDHRQYAEGCESSPVPFIVVCFRKALGEA
;
A
#
# COMPACT_ATOMS: atom_id res chain seq x y z
N MET A 1 23.46 4.84 21.46
CA MET A 1 22.02 5.11 21.69
C MET A 1 21.33 5.09 20.33
N ASN A 2 20.66 4.00 19.96
CA ASN A 2 20.09 3.82 18.61
C ASN A 2 18.66 4.39 18.59
N ARG A 3 18.48 5.63 18.14
CA ARG A 3 17.14 6.19 17.94
C ARG A 3 16.67 5.74 16.55
N LYS A 4 15.69 4.85 16.48
CA LYS A 4 14.99 4.58 15.22
C LYS A 4 14.26 5.86 14.80
N SER A 5 14.39 6.26 13.54
CA SER A 5 13.56 7.34 12.98
C SER A 5 12.08 7.02 13.18
N PRO A 6 11.23 8.02 13.48
CA PRO A 6 9.81 7.80 13.64
C PRO A 6 9.20 7.31 12.32
N VAL A 7 8.26 6.36 12.41
CA VAL A 7 7.48 5.88 11.27
C VAL A 7 6.12 6.56 11.33
N THR A 8 5.72 7.20 10.23
CA THR A 8 4.38 7.75 10.06
C THR A 8 3.58 6.84 9.13
N VAL A 9 2.40 6.41 9.56
CA VAL A 9 1.45 5.68 8.70
C VAL A 9 0.30 6.62 8.35
N ARG A 10 0.01 6.76 7.07
CA ARG A 10 -1.03 7.66 6.54
C ARG A 10 -1.68 7.07 5.30
N GLU A 11 -2.86 7.55 4.95
CA GLU A 11 -3.47 7.25 3.65
C GLU A 11 -2.57 7.75 2.53
N ILE A 12 -2.52 7.01 1.43
CA ILE A 12 -1.74 7.38 0.26
C ILE A 12 -2.35 8.63 -0.40
N VAL A 13 -1.49 9.51 -0.92
CA VAL A 13 -1.91 10.65 -1.74
C VAL A 13 -1.36 10.52 -3.16
N ALA A 14 -1.93 11.26 -4.12
CA ALA A 14 -1.56 11.12 -5.54
C ALA A 14 -0.05 11.34 -5.80
N SER A 15 0.63 12.19 -5.01
CA SER A 15 2.07 12.42 -5.14
C SER A 15 2.93 11.21 -4.75
N ASP A 16 2.39 10.25 -4.01
CA ASP A 16 3.07 9.03 -3.59
C ASP A 16 3.07 7.93 -4.66
N ARG A 17 2.30 8.10 -5.74
CA ARG A 17 2.00 7.04 -6.72
C ARG A 17 3.26 6.40 -7.30
N SER A 18 4.28 7.19 -7.60
CA SER A 18 5.55 6.70 -8.15
C SER A 18 6.29 5.78 -7.19
N ASP A 19 6.33 6.12 -5.90
CA ASP A 19 6.94 5.29 -4.87
C ASP A 19 6.12 4.03 -4.58
N TRP A 20 4.79 4.14 -4.60
CA TRP A 20 3.91 2.97 -4.49
C TRP A 20 4.10 2.00 -5.67
N LEU A 21 4.14 2.49 -6.91
CA LEU A 21 4.44 1.69 -8.10
C LEU A 21 5.80 0.99 -7.98
N ARG A 22 6.84 1.71 -7.53
CA ARG A 22 8.17 1.14 -7.29
C ARG A 22 8.12 -0.01 -6.28
N MET A 23 7.37 0.17 -5.18
CA MET A 23 7.20 -0.87 -4.16
C MET A 23 6.36 -2.05 -4.64
N ARG A 24 5.28 -1.83 -5.40
CA ARG A 24 4.48 -2.91 -6.03
C ARG A 24 5.33 -3.73 -6.99
N ASN A 25 6.15 -3.09 -7.83
CA ASN A 25 7.06 -3.79 -8.73
C ASN A 25 8.17 -4.57 -7.99
N ALA A 26 8.57 -4.12 -6.80
CA ALA A 26 9.50 -4.86 -5.95
C ALA A 26 8.83 -6.09 -5.30
N LEU A 27 7.55 -6.01 -4.95
CA LEU A 27 6.78 -7.14 -4.41
C LEU A 27 6.41 -8.16 -5.50
N TRP A 28 5.98 -7.69 -6.68
CA TRP A 28 5.58 -8.51 -7.82
C TRP A 28 6.32 -8.07 -9.09
N PRO A 29 7.54 -8.59 -9.32
CA PRO A 29 8.30 -8.30 -10.52
C PRO A 29 7.61 -8.83 -11.78
N GLY A 30 7.71 -8.07 -12.88
CA GLY A 30 7.21 -8.48 -14.20
C GLY A 30 5.85 -7.90 -14.61
N SER A 31 5.16 -7.20 -13.71
CA SER A 31 3.83 -6.63 -13.95
C SER A 31 3.81 -5.09 -13.98
N LEU A 32 4.94 -4.44 -14.31
CA LEU A 32 5.07 -2.97 -14.20
C LEU A 32 3.96 -2.19 -14.93
N THR A 33 3.62 -2.57 -16.15
CA THR A 33 2.55 -1.91 -16.94
C THR A 33 1.19 -2.06 -16.29
N GLU A 34 0.89 -3.23 -15.72
CA GLU A 34 -0.36 -3.50 -15.03
C GLU A 34 -0.42 -2.73 -13.71
N HIS A 35 0.68 -2.73 -12.95
CA HIS A 35 0.81 -1.93 -11.73
C HIS A 35 0.63 -0.44 -11.99
N ASP A 36 1.20 0.11 -13.07
CA ASP A 36 1.05 1.52 -13.41
C ASP A 36 -0.42 1.86 -13.71
N ALA A 37 -1.10 1.03 -14.51
CA ALA A 37 -2.52 1.21 -14.80
C ALA A 37 -3.40 1.11 -13.55
N GLU A 38 -3.16 0.14 -12.66
CA GLU A 38 -3.93 -0.02 -11.42
C GLU A 38 -3.70 1.12 -10.43
N THR A 39 -2.45 1.54 -10.24
CA THR A 39 -2.14 2.66 -9.34
C THR A 39 -2.70 3.99 -9.86
N GLN A 40 -2.79 4.17 -11.17
CA GLN A 40 -3.46 5.31 -11.79
C GLN A 40 -4.98 5.25 -11.56
N ARG A 41 -5.61 4.10 -11.83
CA ARG A 41 -7.06 3.89 -11.58
C ARG A 41 -7.45 4.14 -10.14
N TYR A 42 -6.63 3.75 -9.16
CA TYR A 42 -6.89 4.01 -7.73
C TYR A 42 -7.18 5.49 -7.43
N PHE A 43 -6.50 6.41 -8.11
CA PHE A 43 -6.71 7.86 -7.92
C PHE A 43 -7.78 8.44 -8.84
N ASP A 44 -7.95 7.90 -10.04
CA ASP A 44 -8.93 8.37 -11.01
C ASP A 44 -10.36 7.92 -10.67
N GLU A 45 -10.49 6.71 -10.14
CA GLU A 45 -11.75 6.07 -9.79
C GLU A 45 -11.89 6.03 -8.27
N ARG A 46 -12.69 6.95 -7.72
CA ARG A 46 -12.98 6.94 -6.29
C ARG A 46 -13.78 5.69 -5.93
N ASN A 47 -13.10 4.71 -5.34
CA ASN A 47 -13.69 3.45 -4.89
C ASN A 47 -13.67 3.40 -3.36
N ASP A 48 -14.83 3.61 -2.72
CA ASP A 48 -14.96 3.60 -1.26
C ASP A 48 -14.66 2.21 -0.64
N ARG A 49 -14.47 1.16 -1.44
CA ARG A 49 -14.11 -0.17 -0.95
C ARG A 49 -12.61 -0.35 -0.80
N ALA A 50 -11.79 0.32 -1.59
CA ALA A 50 -10.34 0.16 -1.54
C ALA A 50 -9.67 1.31 -0.80
N VAL A 51 -8.79 1.02 0.15
CA VAL A 51 -8.00 2.04 0.85
C VAL A 51 -6.56 1.58 0.94
N THR A 52 -5.64 2.45 0.53
CA THR A 52 -4.20 2.20 0.58
C THR A 52 -3.55 3.10 1.62
N PHE A 53 -2.79 2.49 2.53
CA PHE A 53 -1.94 3.20 3.49
C PHE A 53 -0.47 3.05 3.10
N VAL A 54 0.32 4.08 3.42
CA VAL A 54 1.77 4.09 3.23
C VAL A 54 2.48 4.31 4.55
N ALA A 55 3.64 3.68 4.71
CA ALA A 55 4.56 3.90 5.81
C ALA A 55 5.70 4.79 5.34
N GLU A 56 5.91 5.90 6.04
CA GLU A 56 6.91 6.92 5.73
C GLU A 56 7.95 7.02 6.85
N VAL A 57 9.22 7.13 6.46
CA VAL A 57 10.36 7.37 7.35
C VAL A 57 11.25 8.43 6.72
N ASP A 58 11.52 9.51 7.44
CA ASP A 58 12.39 10.61 6.97
C ASP A 58 12.01 11.13 5.57
N GLY A 59 10.69 11.27 5.31
CA GLY A 59 10.14 11.74 4.05
C GLY A 59 10.16 10.73 2.90
N ARG A 60 10.49 9.46 3.17
CA ARG A 60 10.54 8.39 2.17
C ARG A 60 9.55 7.29 2.49
N LEU A 61 8.85 6.81 1.46
CA LEU A 61 7.96 5.65 1.62
C LEU A 61 8.77 4.36 1.67
N VAL A 62 8.53 3.59 2.73
CA VAL A 62 9.25 2.34 3.05
C VAL A 62 8.35 1.11 3.03
N GLY A 63 7.03 1.30 2.91
CA GLY A 63 6.05 0.24 2.84
C GLY A 63 4.67 0.74 2.47
N PHE A 64 3.80 -0.19 2.12
CA PHE A 64 2.39 0.09 1.83
C PHE A 64 1.51 -1.09 2.28
N LEU A 65 0.23 -0.79 2.47
CA LEU A 65 -0.82 -1.72 2.86
C LEU A 65 -2.06 -1.43 2.00
N GLU A 66 -2.52 -2.41 1.24
CA GLU A 66 -3.76 -2.31 0.45
C GLU A 66 -4.88 -3.07 1.17
N LEU A 67 -5.97 -2.35 1.46
CA LEU A 67 -7.18 -2.87 2.08
C LEU A 67 -8.34 -2.88 1.09
N ASP A 68 -9.21 -3.87 1.23
CA ASP A 68 -10.47 -3.97 0.53
C ASP A 68 -11.61 -4.23 1.54
N HIS A 69 -12.69 -3.46 1.45
CA HIS A 69 -13.91 -3.66 2.21
C HIS A 69 -14.74 -4.75 1.55
N ARG A 70 -14.52 -5.99 2.01
CA ARG A 70 -15.20 -7.16 1.46
C ARG A 70 -16.55 -7.38 2.12
N GLN A 71 -17.51 -7.85 1.34
CA GLN A 71 -18.80 -8.29 1.88
C GLN A 71 -18.68 -9.58 2.71
N TYR A 72 -17.62 -10.35 2.49
CA TYR A 72 -17.38 -11.61 3.17
C TYR A 72 -15.87 -11.86 3.32
N ALA A 73 -15.48 -12.40 4.47
CA ALA A 73 -14.21 -13.06 4.69
C ALA A 73 -14.42 -14.24 5.64
N GLU A 74 -13.68 -15.32 5.44
CA GLU A 74 -13.73 -16.51 6.29
C GLU A 74 -13.51 -16.15 7.76
N GLY A 75 -14.37 -16.68 8.64
CA GLY A 75 -14.29 -16.46 10.09
C GLY A 75 -14.78 -15.09 10.57
N CYS A 76 -15.36 -14.26 9.70
CA CYS A 76 -15.98 -13.00 10.10
C CYS A 76 -17.49 -13.16 10.37
N GLU A 77 -17.95 -12.60 11.48
CA GLU A 77 -19.37 -12.61 11.88
C GLU A 77 -20.11 -11.31 11.46
N SER A 78 -19.39 -10.31 10.95
CA SER A 78 -19.92 -9.03 10.50
C SER A 78 -19.64 -8.77 9.01
N SER A 79 -20.32 -7.77 8.44
CA SER A 79 -20.14 -7.33 7.06
C SER A 79 -20.50 -5.85 6.90
N PRO A 80 -19.77 -5.06 6.08
CA PRO A 80 -18.52 -5.42 5.41
C PRO A 80 -17.33 -5.50 6.38
N VAL A 81 -16.25 -6.17 5.95
CA VAL A 81 -15.03 -6.33 6.73
C VAL A 81 -13.81 -5.78 6.01
N PRO A 82 -12.93 -5.03 6.70
CA PRO A 82 -11.66 -4.63 6.14
C PRO A 82 -10.77 -5.87 5.98
N PHE A 83 -10.35 -6.14 4.75
CA PHE A 83 -9.50 -7.27 4.40
C PHE A 83 -8.14 -6.78 3.92
N ILE A 84 -7.05 -7.30 4.51
CA ILE A 84 -5.70 -7.01 4.05
C ILE A 84 -5.41 -7.83 2.80
N VAL A 85 -5.27 -7.15 1.66
CA VAL A 85 -4.94 -7.79 0.38
C VAL A 85 -3.42 -7.86 0.21
N VAL A 86 -2.71 -6.82 0.62
CA VAL A 86 -1.27 -6.68 0.37
C VAL A 86 -0.61 -5.97 1.54
N CYS A 87 0.54 -6.46 1.97
CA CYS A 87 1.42 -5.75 2.89
C CYS A 87 2.86 -5.88 2.41
N PHE A 88 3.54 -4.76 2.23
CA PHE A 88 4.93 -4.71 1.80
C PHE A 88 5.74 -3.80 2.71
N ARG A 89 6.97 -4.24 3.00
CA ARG A 89 8.00 -3.43 3.62
C ARG A 89 9.32 -3.70 2.91
N LYS A 90 10.01 -2.64 2.50
CA LYS A 90 11.37 -2.79 1.95
C LYS A 90 12.30 -3.33 3.05
N ALA A 91 13.03 -4.41 2.75
CA ALA A 91 14.08 -4.89 3.63
C ALA A 91 15.16 -3.80 3.80
N LEU A 92 15.58 -3.56 5.05
CA LEU A 92 16.71 -2.67 5.34
C LEU A 92 17.98 -3.43 4.93
N GLY A 93 18.59 -3.07 3.80
CA GLY A 93 19.88 -3.65 3.40
C GLY A 93 20.21 -3.66 1.90
N GLU A 94 19.24 -3.45 1.02
CA GLU A 94 19.49 -3.47 -0.43
C GLU A 94 19.38 -2.05 -0.99
N ALA A 95 20.56 -1.47 -1.25
CA ALA A 95 20.76 -0.25 -2.03
C ALA A 95 20.77 -0.59 -3.52
#